data_AF-A0A9P9I9H3-F1
#
_entry.id   AF-A0A9P9I9H3-F1
#
_cell.length_a   1.000
_cell.length_b   1.000
_cell.length_c   1.000
_cell.angle_alpha   90.00
_cell.angle_beta   90.00
_cell.angle_gamma   90.00
#
_symmetry.space_group_name_H-M   'P 1'
#
loop_
_entity.id
_entity.type
_entity.pdbx_description
1 polymer ?
#
loop_
_entity_poly.entity_id
_entity_poly.type
_entity_poly.pdbx_seq_one_letter_code
_entity_poly.pdbx_strand_id
1 'polypeptide(L)'
;MFIPASTKELHEKLNTRDEWLLSHRVDLHNTLRKLATDETYGDDLKIHLSSRVMSADAEAAEIVLEDGTKHRADLLIGADGVHSKVVAAVTQKTPERKSTGQNTFRFLVPMDKIQANPLTRHLFANLGIDCQHVFVTYDRRLVIYPCRRGKLLNIVAMHPAEDSSFESESSWLAGGKIEDLLNIYSEFSPDIIEMCSLAEDLKLWSLATRDPPEKFYRSRTVLVGDAAHPMLPHQGQGGAQSLEDGAALGALFPADTTVDQIPRRLALFNKLRYGRAVTVMFMSKINDERRGEMMDDLRKFVPDAQLPKSMFEYAWDSYVVRDAQQLLANETKA
;
A
#
# COMPACT_ATOMS: atom_id res chain seq x y z
N MET A 1 13.22 -14.13 3.18
CA MET A 1 11.98 -13.35 2.97
C MET A 1 12.28 -12.18 2.08
N PHE A 2 13.18 -11.30 2.51
CA PHE A 2 13.50 -10.06 1.82
C PHE A 2 14.75 -10.17 0.93
N ILE A 3 14.86 -9.21 0.00
CA ILE A 3 16.05 -8.93 -0.80
C ILE A 3 16.29 -7.42 -0.67
N PRO A 4 17.49 -7.00 -0.23
CA PRO A 4 17.88 -5.59 -0.27
C PRO A 4 17.85 -5.08 -1.72
N ALA A 5 17.18 -3.95 -1.96
CA ALA A 5 16.97 -3.39 -3.29
C ALA A 5 18.04 -2.37 -3.72
N SER A 6 18.98 -2.05 -2.82
CA SER A 6 19.86 -0.89 -2.90
C SER A 6 21.28 -1.24 -2.48
N THR A 7 22.25 -0.73 -3.22
CA THR A 7 23.67 -0.87 -2.89
C THR A 7 24.07 0.13 -1.80
N LYS A 8 25.19 -0.14 -1.12
CA LYS A 8 25.77 0.80 -0.15
C LYS A 8 26.06 2.18 -0.76
N GLU A 9 26.51 2.21 -2.01
CA GLU A 9 26.74 3.45 -2.77
C GLU A 9 25.44 4.22 -3.01
N LEU A 10 24.32 3.52 -3.27
CA LEU A 10 23.01 4.15 -3.43
C LEU A 10 22.51 4.75 -2.11
N HIS A 11 22.71 4.04 -0.99
CA HIS A 11 22.42 4.56 0.36
C HIS A 11 23.22 5.83 0.66
N GLU A 12 24.52 5.84 0.37
CA GLU A 12 25.37 7.02 0.56
C GLU A 12 24.93 8.19 -0.32
N LYS A 13 24.60 7.95 -1.61
CA LYS A 13 24.12 8.99 -2.53
C LYS A 13 22.77 9.58 -2.12
N LEU A 14 21.86 8.76 -1.62
CA LEU A 14 20.50 9.17 -1.23
C LEU A 14 20.42 9.61 0.23
N ASN A 15 21.56 9.58 0.95
CA ASN A 15 21.66 9.85 2.38
C ASN A 15 20.65 9.02 3.22
N THR A 16 20.34 7.80 2.77
CA THR A 16 19.47 6.86 3.49
C THR A 16 20.33 5.85 4.24
N ARG A 17 19.92 5.48 5.46
CA ARG A 17 20.67 4.50 6.28
C ARG A 17 20.03 3.11 6.30
N ASP A 18 18.75 3.04 5.94
CA ASP A 18 17.95 1.83 6.05
C ASP A 18 17.88 1.03 4.76
N GLU A 19 17.80 -0.30 4.89
CA GLU A 19 17.68 -1.22 3.76
C GLU A 19 16.31 -1.14 3.09
N TRP A 20 16.31 -1.23 1.76
CA TRP A 20 15.09 -1.31 0.98
C TRP A 20 14.71 -2.76 0.77
N LEU A 21 13.54 -3.17 1.27
CA LEU A 21 13.17 -4.58 1.28
C LEU A 21 12.08 -4.89 0.25
N LEU A 22 12.40 -5.82 -0.64
CA LEU A 22 11.43 -6.41 -1.56
C LEU A 22 10.84 -7.69 -0.95
N SER A 23 9.52 -7.83 -0.98
CA SER A 23 8.84 -8.97 -0.36
C SER A 23 7.63 -9.43 -1.14
N HIS A 24 7.36 -10.73 -1.06
CA HIS A 24 6.09 -11.28 -1.46
C HIS A 24 5.02 -10.93 -0.41
N ARG A 25 3.91 -10.30 -0.82
CA ARG A 25 2.86 -9.80 0.09
C ARG A 25 2.40 -10.83 1.12
N VAL A 26 2.17 -12.08 0.68
CA VAL A 26 1.69 -13.15 1.56
C VAL A 26 2.73 -13.51 2.62
N ASP A 27 4.01 -13.49 2.26
CA ASP A 27 5.10 -13.84 3.18
C ASP A 27 5.27 -12.74 4.24
N LEU A 28 5.21 -11.46 3.84
CA LEU A 28 5.20 -10.33 4.77
C LEU A 28 3.99 -10.39 5.71
N HIS A 29 2.79 -10.55 5.17
CA HIS A 29 1.55 -10.60 5.96
C HIS A 29 1.54 -11.77 6.96
N ASN A 30 1.94 -12.97 6.54
CA ASN A 30 2.00 -14.13 7.42
C ASN A 30 3.04 -13.95 8.54
N THR A 31 4.15 -13.27 8.25
CA THR A 31 5.18 -12.98 9.25
C THR A 31 4.69 -11.99 10.28
N LEU A 32 4.07 -10.89 9.85
CA LEU A 32 3.47 -9.91 10.77
C LEU A 32 2.39 -10.57 11.64
N ARG A 33 1.53 -11.41 11.05
CA ARG A 33 0.53 -12.17 11.80
C ARG A 33 1.21 -13.05 12.86
N LYS A 34 2.22 -13.83 12.47
CA LYS A 34 2.94 -14.72 13.38
C LYS A 34 3.61 -13.96 14.53
N LEU A 35 4.31 -12.87 14.24
CA LEU A 35 4.95 -12.04 15.26
C LEU A 35 3.92 -11.49 16.26
N ALA A 36 2.77 -11.02 15.75
CA ALA A 36 1.71 -10.52 16.59
C ALA A 36 1.08 -11.62 17.48
N THR A 37 0.82 -12.82 16.94
CA THR A 37 0.17 -13.92 17.67
C THR A 37 1.11 -14.71 18.57
N ASP A 38 2.40 -14.81 18.26
CA ASP A 38 3.30 -15.72 18.96
C ASP A 38 4.24 -14.96 19.93
N GLU A 39 4.77 -13.82 19.50
CA GLU A 39 5.87 -13.14 20.20
C GLU A 39 5.41 -11.92 21.00
N THR A 40 4.53 -11.09 20.42
CA THR A 40 4.14 -9.81 21.03
C THR A 40 2.95 -9.94 21.97
N TYR A 41 1.88 -10.59 21.52
CA TYR A 41 0.63 -10.65 22.29
C TYR A 41 0.25 -12.07 22.71
N GLY A 42 0.90 -13.11 22.18
CA GLY A 42 0.56 -14.49 22.51
C GLY A 42 -0.93 -14.78 22.31
N ASP A 43 -1.53 -15.46 23.30
CA ASP A 43 -2.95 -15.82 23.33
C ASP A 43 -3.92 -14.63 23.55
N ASP A 44 -3.42 -13.43 23.89
CA ASP A 44 -4.27 -12.26 24.12
C ASP A 44 -4.86 -11.70 22.81
N LEU A 45 -4.22 -11.97 21.67
CA LEU A 45 -4.71 -11.53 20.36
C LEU A 45 -5.70 -12.55 19.77
N LYS A 46 -6.97 -12.14 19.67
CA LYS A 46 -8.04 -12.96 19.06
C LYS A 46 -8.27 -12.60 17.61
N ILE A 47 -8.05 -13.54 16.70
CA ILE A 47 -8.31 -13.38 15.27
C ILE A 47 -9.59 -14.13 14.89
N HIS A 48 -10.62 -13.37 14.50
CA HIS A 48 -11.89 -13.92 14.01
C HIS A 48 -11.92 -13.87 12.48
N LEU A 49 -11.65 -15.01 11.83
CA LEU A 49 -11.76 -15.16 10.38
C LEU A 49 -13.22 -15.44 9.98
N SER A 50 -13.54 -15.19 8.71
CA SER A 50 -14.90 -15.34 8.17
C SER A 50 -15.96 -14.46 8.86
N SER A 51 -15.53 -13.43 9.59
CA SER A 51 -16.38 -12.44 10.26
C SER A 51 -16.46 -11.16 9.42
N ARG A 52 -17.20 -11.20 8.31
CA ARG A 52 -17.32 -10.06 7.39
C ARG A 52 -18.04 -8.89 8.07
N VAL A 53 -17.38 -7.73 8.14
CA VAL A 53 -17.96 -6.47 8.61
C VAL A 53 -18.81 -5.86 7.51
N MET A 54 -20.05 -5.51 7.82
CA MET A 54 -21.01 -4.91 6.88
C MET A 54 -21.16 -3.40 7.08
N SER A 55 -21.10 -2.94 8.33
CA SER A 55 -21.16 -1.52 8.68
C SER A 55 -20.43 -1.24 9.99
N ALA A 56 -20.18 0.04 10.25
CA ALA A 56 -19.58 0.54 11.47
C ALA A 56 -20.28 1.82 11.96
N ASP A 57 -20.27 2.04 13.27
CA ASP A 57 -20.66 3.28 13.92
C ASP A 57 -19.41 3.90 14.58
N ALA A 58 -19.01 5.07 14.08
CA ALA A 58 -17.78 5.72 14.51
C ALA A 58 -17.84 6.28 15.94
N GLU A 59 -19.02 6.70 16.40
CA GLU A 59 -19.24 7.29 17.73
C GLU A 59 -19.30 6.19 18.80
N ALA A 60 -20.04 5.12 18.49
CA ALA A 60 -20.17 3.98 19.39
C ALA A 60 -18.90 3.10 19.42
N ALA A 61 -18.02 3.22 18.42
CA ALA A 61 -16.93 2.29 18.14
C ALA A 61 -17.47 0.85 18.04
N GLU A 62 -18.49 0.69 17.21
CA GLU A 62 -19.22 -0.56 17.01
C GLU A 62 -19.14 -1.01 15.54
N ILE A 63 -19.05 -2.32 15.32
CA ILE A 63 -19.20 -2.95 14.00
C ILE A 63 -20.39 -3.89 13.99
N VAL A 64 -21.01 -4.03 12.83
CA VAL A 64 -22.04 -5.03 12.56
C VAL A 64 -21.50 -6.04 11.55
N LEU A 65 -21.54 -7.32 11.91
CA LEU A 65 -21.14 -8.42 11.05
C LEU A 65 -22.28 -8.85 10.12
N GLU A 66 -21.95 -9.64 9.11
CA GLU A 66 -22.91 -10.17 8.12
C GLU A 66 -24.01 -11.04 8.74
N ASP A 67 -23.71 -11.75 9.83
CA ASP A 67 -24.69 -12.53 10.60
C ASP A 67 -25.56 -11.67 11.53
N GLY A 68 -25.36 -10.35 11.55
CA GLY A 68 -26.05 -9.40 12.42
C GLY A 68 -25.42 -9.22 13.80
N THR A 69 -24.37 -9.98 14.14
CA THR A 69 -23.65 -9.83 15.41
C THR A 69 -23.02 -8.45 15.51
N LYS A 70 -23.08 -7.87 16.71
CA LYS A 70 -22.51 -6.56 17.02
C LYS A 70 -21.32 -6.69 17.95
N HIS A 71 -20.23 -6.01 17.61
CA HIS A 71 -19.06 -5.89 18.49
C HIS A 71 -18.80 -4.42 18.78
N ARG A 72 -18.72 -4.09 20.07
CA ARG A 72 -18.35 -2.76 20.54
C ARG A 72 -17.00 -2.81 21.22
N ALA A 73 -16.19 -1.77 21.01
CA ALA A 73 -14.86 -1.63 21.58
C ALA A 73 -14.62 -0.21 22.10
N ASP A 74 -13.48 0.00 22.76
CA ASP A 74 -13.03 1.33 23.16
C ASP A 74 -12.45 2.13 21.99
N LEU A 75 -11.79 1.44 21.05
CA LEU A 75 -11.20 1.98 19.82
C LEU A 75 -11.52 1.04 18.65
N LEU A 76 -11.97 1.62 17.53
CA LEU A 76 -12.17 0.92 16.27
C LEU A 76 -11.13 1.38 15.24
N ILE A 77 -10.41 0.43 14.63
CA ILE A 77 -9.43 0.70 13.56
C ILE A 77 -9.97 0.13 12.24
N GLY A 78 -10.30 1.00 11.30
CA GLY A 78 -10.64 0.66 9.92
C GLY A 78 -9.38 0.42 9.08
N ALA A 79 -8.97 -0.84 8.99
CA ALA A 79 -7.86 -1.32 8.15
C ALA A 79 -8.35 -2.22 7.00
N ASP A 80 -9.57 -2.01 6.54
CA ASP A 80 -10.33 -2.85 5.59
C ASP A 80 -10.14 -2.44 4.10
N GLY A 81 -9.06 -1.72 3.83
CA GLY A 81 -8.55 -1.45 2.49
C GLY A 81 -9.40 -0.48 1.65
N VAL A 82 -9.14 -0.44 0.34
CA VAL A 82 -9.81 0.52 -0.59
C VAL A 82 -11.33 0.29 -0.70
N HIS A 83 -11.83 -0.90 -0.34
CA HIS A 83 -13.26 -1.24 -0.29
C HIS A 83 -13.88 -1.04 1.09
N SER A 84 -13.22 -0.27 1.95
CA SER A 84 -13.59 -0.08 3.35
C SER A 84 -15.06 0.27 3.54
N LYS A 85 -15.70 -0.42 4.48
CA LYS A 85 -17.02 -0.09 5.01
C LYS A 85 -16.93 0.90 6.16
N VAL A 86 -15.79 0.94 6.84
CA VAL A 86 -15.55 1.85 7.98
C VAL A 86 -15.39 3.31 7.53
N VAL A 87 -14.90 3.55 6.30
CA VAL A 87 -14.77 4.91 5.75
C VAL A 87 -16.07 5.69 5.83
N ALA A 88 -17.20 5.06 5.48
CA ALA A 88 -18.51 5.72 5.50
C ALA A 88 -18.91 6.20 6.91
N ALA A 89 -18.53 5.46 7.95
CA ALA A 89 -18.79 5.83 9.34
C ALA A 89 -17.98 7.08 9.76
N VAL A 90 -16.74 7.18 9.30
CA VAL A 90 -15.85 8.30 9.62
C VAL A 90 -16.20 9.56 8.83
N THR A 91 -16.46 9.42 7.53
CA THR A 91 -16.77 10.56 6.64
C THR A 91 -18.22 11.01 6.69
N GLN A 92 -19.12 10.16 7.21
CA GLN A 92 -20.58 10.30 7.09
C GLN A 92 -21.05 10.45 5.63
N LYS A 93 -20.28 9.90 4.69
CA LYS A 93 -20.55 9.95 3.24
C LYS A 93 -20.23 8.59 2.64
N THR A 94 -21.00 8.17 1.64
CA THR A 94 -20.66 6.95 0.88
C THR A 94 -19.32 7.17 0.16
N PRO A 95 -18.30 6.33 0.38
CA PRO A 95 -17.04 6.45 -0.33
C PRO A 95 -17.24 6.17 -1.82
N GLU A 96 -16.94 7.16 -2.65
CA GLU A 96 -16.99 7.02 -4.10
C GLU A 96 -15.60 6.63 -4.64
N ARG A 97 -15.49 5.44 -5.24
CA ARG A 97 -14.27 5.03 -5.92
C ARG A 97 -14.27 5.60 -7.33
N LYS A 98 -13.11 6.09 -7.76
CA LYS A 98 -12.85 6.56 -9.10
C LYS A 98 -11.94 5.56 -9.81
N SER A 99 -12.33 5.14 -11.00
CA SER A 99 -11.41 4.41 -11.88
C SER A 99 -10.24 5.32 -12.24
N THR A 100 -9.04 4.76 -12.28
CA THR A 100 -7.85 5.50 -12.74
C THR A 100 -7.66 5.40 -14.25
N GLY A 101 -8.54 4.67 -14.95
CA GLY A 101 -8.37 4.35 -16.37
C GLY A 101 -7.23 3.37 -16.66
N GLN A 102 -6.70 2.69 -15.64
CA GLN A 102 -5.62 1.71 -15.78
C GLN A 102 -6.03 0.36 -15.20
N ASN A 103 -5.68 -0.70 -15.91
CA ASN A 103 -5.74 -2.05 -15.40
C ASN A 103 -4.33 -2.58 -15.14
N THR A 104 -4.22 -3.67 -14.40
CA THR A 104 -2.94 -4.22 -13.98
C THR A 104 -2.97 -5.74 -13.91
N PHE A 105 -2.13 -6.41 -14.70
CA PHE A 105 -1.81 -7.80 -14.45
C PHE A 105 -0.81 -7.92 -13.29
N ARG A 106 -1.06 -8.86 -12.40
CA ARG A 106 -0.11 -9.28 -11.37
C ARG A 106 0.08 -10.78 -11.46
N PHE A 107 1.32 -11.20 -11.52
CA PHE A 107 1.68 -12.60 -11.63
C PHE A 107 3.07 -12.84 -11.07
N LEU A 108 3.39 -14.12 -10.91
CA LEU A 108 4.66 -14.60 -10.42
C LEU A 108 5.36 -15.38 -11.53
N VAL A 109 6.69 -15.36 -11.54
CA VAL A 109 7.46 -16.26 -12.41
C VAL A 109 8.57 -16.91 -11.58
N PRO A 110 8.61 -18.25 -11.49
CA PRO A 110 9.72 -18.97 -10.88
C PRO A 110 11.05 -18.68 -11.59
N MET A 111 12.10 -18.39 -10.82
CA MET A 111 13.40 -18.01 -11.39
C MET A 111 14.08 -19.17 -12.12
N ASP A 112 13.81 -20.42 -11.73
CA ASP A 112 14.31 -21.61 -12.42
C ASP A 112 13.74 -21.73 -13.84
N LYS A 113 12.47 -21.38 -14.07
CA LYS A 113 11.86 -21.30 -15.42
C LYS A 113 12.54 -20.24 -16.28
N ILE A 114 12.89 -19.10 -15.69
CA ILE A 114 13.64 -18.03 -16.39
C ILE A 114 15.03 -18.53 -16.79
N GLN A 115 15.74 -19.16 -15.86
CA GLN A 115 17.11 -19.65 -16.12
C GLN A 115 17.14 -20.81 -17.13
N ALA A 116 16.11 -21.64 -17.16
CA ALA A 116 15.99 -22.76 -18.10
C ALA A 116 15.64 -22.31 -19.53
N ASN A 117 15.05 -21.13 -19.72
CA ASN A 117 14.57 -20.66 -21.02
C ASN A 117 15.68 -19.88 -21.78
N PRO A 118 16.04 -20.27 -23.03
CA PRO A 118 17.11 -19.61 -23.79
C PRO A 118 16.92 -18.11 -24.05
N LEU A 119 15.68 -17.64 -24.17
CA LEU A 119 15.38 -16.23 -24.44
C LEU A 119 15.45 -15.38 -23.17
N THR A 120 15.05 -15.93 -22.01
CA THR A 120 14.95 -15.13 -20.77
C THR A 120 16.13 -15.30 -19.82
N ARG A 121 16.95 -16.36 -19.96
CA ARG A 121 18.09 -16.63 -19.07
C ARG A 121 19.13 -15.51 -19.02
N HIS A 122 19.22 -14.69 -20.07
CA HIS A 122 20.17 -13.58 -20.16
C HIS A 122 19.64 -12.28 -19.55
N LEU A 123 18.33 -12.16 -19.35
CA LEU A 123 17.67 -10.94 -18.89
C LEU A 123 18.25 -10.47 -17.54
N PHE A 124 18.30 -11.36 -16.56
CA PHE A 124 18.79 -11.04 -15.22
C PHE A 124 20.30 -11.25 -15.03
N ALA A 125 20.98 -11.90 -15.99
CA ALA A 125 22.43 -11.92 -16.00
C ALA A 125 23.01 -10.51 -16.19
N ASN A 126 22.32 -9.68 -16.99
CA ASN A 126 22.72 -8.29 -17.26
C ASN A 126 22.13 -7.30 -16.24
N LEU A 127 20.87 -7.50 -15.84
CA LEU A 127 20.15 -6.54 -15.00
C LEU A 127 20.41 -6.72 -13.49
N GLY A 128 20.81 -7.91 -13.05
CA GLY A 128 20.89 -8.24 -11.63
C GLY A 128 19.52 -8.55 -11.01
N ILE A 129 19.54 -9.13 -9.81
CA ILE A 129 18.36 -9.58 -9.05
C ILE A 129 18.32 -8.99 -7.63
N ASP A 130 18.95 -7.85 -7.44
CA ASP A 130 19.12 -7.15 -6.17
C ASP A 130 18.42 -5.78 -6.19
N CYS A 131 17.49 -5.56 -7.12
CA CYS A 131 16.70 -4.34 -7.19
C CYS A 131 15.36 -4.56 -7.91
N GLN A 132 14.56 -3.49 -7.97
CA GLN A 132 13.35 -3.43 -8.79
C GLN A 132 13.72 -2.91 -10.19
N HIS A 133 13.22 -3.59 -11.22
CA HIS A 133 13.37 -3.21 -12.62
C HIS A 133 12.05 -2.66 -13.16
N VAL A 134 12.15 -1.64 -14.01
CA VAL A 134 11.01 -1.01 -14.66
C VAL A 134 11.24 -0.99 -16.16
N PHE A 135 10.38 -1.66 -16.91
CA PHE A 135 10.35 -1.62 -18.37
C PHE A 135 9.14 -0.82 -18.81
N VAL A 136 9.33 0.07 -19.78
CA VAL A 136 8.28 0.98 -20.26
C VAL A 136 8.26 0.96 -21.79
N THR A 137 7.07 0.95 -22.36
CA THR A 137 6.80 1.32 -23.75
C THR A 137 5.58 2.25 -23.74
N TYR A 138 5.53 3.25 -24.61
CA TYR A 138 4.40 4.20 -24.76
C TYR A 138 3.61 4.48 -23.45
N ASP A 139 2.47 3.82 -23.27
CA ASP A 139 1.52 3.92 -22.14
C ASP A 139 1.45 2.66 -21.24
N ARG A 140 2.37 1.70 -21.43
CA ARG A 140 2.44 0.43 -20.69
C ARG A 140 3.73 0.32 -19.89
N ARG A 141 3.63 -0.26 -18.70
CA ARG A 141 4.76 -0.40 -17.76
C ARG A 141 4.77 -1.78 -17.11
N LEU A 142 5.93 -2.41 -17.10
CA LEU A 142 6.22 -3.62 -16.32
C LEU A 142 7.14 -3.25 -15.16
N VAL A 143 6.71 -3.57 -13.95
CA VAL A 143 7.50 -3.44 -12.73
C VAL A 143 7.81 -4.83 -12.20
N ILE A 144 9.08 -5.16 -12.10
CA ILE A 144 9.57 -6.49 -11.78
C ILE A 144 10.49 -6.41 -10.59
N TYR A 145 10.30 -7.30 -9.62
CA TYR A 145 11.25 -7.40 -8.52
C TYR A 145 11.30 -8.82 -7.95
N PRO A 146 12.47 -9.25 -7.47
CA PRO A 146 12.64 -10.57 -6.92
C PRO A 146 12.07 -10.67 -5.51
N CYS A 147 11.60 -11.86 -5.19
CA CYS A 147 11.00 -12.29 -3.94
C CYS A 147 11.68 -13.58 -3.48
N ARG A 148 11.46 -13.97 -2.21
CA ARG A 148 11.92 -15.29 -1.68
C ARG A 148 13.39 -15.58 -1.95
N ARG A 149 14.27 -14.59 -1.71
CA ARG A 149 15.72 -14.68 -1.95
C ARG A 149 16.07 -15.00 -3.42
N GLY A 150 15.38 -14.36 -4.36
CA GLY A 150 15.66 -14.46 -5.79
C GLY A 150 15.04 -15.67 -6.46
N LYS A 151 14.32 -16.52 -5.74
CA LYS A 151 13.70 -17.73 -6.29
C LYS A 151 12.42 -17.47 -7.09
N LEU A 152 11.80 -16.31 -6.88
CA LEU A 152 10.51 -15.97 -7.46
C LEU A 152 10.53 -14.51 -7.89
N LEU A 153 10.05 -14.20 -9.08
CA LEU A 153 9.84 -12.84 -9.54
C LEU A 153 8.38 -12.45 -9.32
N ASN A 154 8.15 -11.26 -8.78
CA ASN A 154 6.85 -10.61 -8.84
C ASN A 154 6.84 -9.64 -10.01
N ILE A 155 5.80 -9.74 -10.86
CA ILE A 155 5.60 -8.84 -11.99
C ILE A 155 4.28 -8.09 -11.79
N VAL A 156 4.32 -6.78 -12.05
CA VAL A 156 3.16 -5.89 -12.12
C VAL A 156 3.18 -5.23 -13.49
N ALA A 157 2.22 -5.61 -14.33
CA ALA A 157 2.08 -5.09 -15.69
C ALA A 157 0.90 -4.13 -15.72
N MET A 158 1.15 -2.84 -15.92
CA MET A 158 0.13 -1.79 -16.00
C MET A 158 -0.09 -1.35 -17.45
N HIS A 159 -1.36 -1.12 -17.81
CA HIS A 159 -1.80 -0.75 -19.16
C HIS A 159 -3.12 0.05 -19.10
N PRO A 160 -3.50 0.78 -20.17
CA PRO A 160 -4.81 1.42 -20.28
C PRO A 160 -5.96 0.42 -20.08
N ALA A 161 -7.00 0.83 -19.36
CA ALA A 161 -8.11 -0.07 -19.04
C ALA A 161 -8.89 -0.55 -20.28
N GLU A 162 -8.93 0.25 -21.34
CA GLU A 162 -9.62 -0.07 -22.59
C GLU A 162 -9.01 -1.27 -23.35
N ASP A 163 -7.74 -1.58 -23.11
CA ASP A 163 -7.05 -2.70 -23.76
C ASP A 163 -7.38 -4.07 -23.14
N SER A 164 -8.19 -4.12 -22.08
CA SER A 164 -8.57 -5.37 -21.42
C SER A 164 -10.01 -5.35 -20.92
N SER A 165 -10.76 -6.42 -21.18
CA SER A 165 -12.14 -6.56 -20.70
C SER A 165 -12.17 -7.03 -19.24
N PHE A 166 -12.69 -6.18 -18.35
CA PHE A 166 -13.00 -6.55 -16.97
C PHE A 166 -14.48 -6.93 -16.88
N GLU A 167 -14.82 -8.23 -16.89
CA GLU A 167 -16.23 -8.64 -17.00
C GLU A 167 -17.08 -8.36 -15.73
N SER A 168 -16.51 -8.08 -14.55
CA SER A 168 -17.25 -7.49 -13.42
C SER A 168 -16.39 -7.11 -12.21
N GLU A 169 -16.83 -6.15 -11.39
CA GLU A 169 -16.27 -5.84 -10.05
C GLU A 169 -16.34 -7.04 -9.06
N SER A 170 -17.20 -8.03 -9.32
CA SER A 170 -17.34 -9.24 -8.51
C SER A 170 -16.26 -10.30 -8.79
N SER A 171 -15.37 -10.04 -9.76
CA SER A 171 -14.35 -10.99 -10.21
C SER A 171 -12.96 -10.77 -9.56
N TRP A 172 -12.92 -10.56 -8.24
CA TRP A 172 -11.66 -10.60 -7.45
C TRP A 172 -10.83 -11.90 -7.65
N LEU A 173 -11.40 -12.90 -8.33
CA LEU A 173 -10.84 -14.20 -8.66
C LEU A 173 -10.85 -14.53 -10.17
N ALA A 174 -11.26 -13.62 -11.07
CA ALA A 174 -11.09 -13.89 -12.51
C ALA A 174 -9.60 -13.89 -12.82
N GLY A 175 -9.04 -15.07 -13.05
CA GLY A 175 -7.68 -15.21 -13.54
C GLY A 175 -7.52 -14.39 -14.82
N GLY A 176 -6.43 -13.63 -14.92
CA GLY A 176 -6.10 -12.98 -16.18
C GLY A 176 -5.84 -14.05 -17.24
N LYS A 177 -6.19 -13.79 -18.50
CA LYS A 177 -5.85 -14.69 -19.61
C LYS A 177 -4.43 -14.41 -20.06
N ILE A 178 -3.65 -15.47 -20.27
CA ILE A 178 -2.26 -15.34 -20.72
C ILE A 178 -2.22 -14.73 -22.13
N GLU A 179 -3.19 -15.06 -22.98
CA GLU A 179 -3.30 -14.52 -24.34
C GLU A 179 -3.48 -13.01 -24.33
N ASP A 180 -4.33 -12.48 -23.43
CA ASP A 180 -4.53 -11.04 -23.27
C ASP A 180 -3.24 -10.37 -22.82
N LEU A 181 -2.54 -10.95 -21.83
CA LEU A 181 -1.23 -10.44 -21.38
C LEU A 181 -0.22 -10.39 -22.54
N LEU A 182 -0.09 -11.45 -23.33
CA LEU A 182 0.88 -11.48 -24.43
C LEU A 182 0.53 -10.51 -25.56
N ASN A 183 -0.76 -10.36 -25.87
CA ASN A 183 -1.24 -9.43 -26.89
C ASN A 183 -1.02 -7.96 -26.45
N ILE A 184 -1.36 -7.61 -25.22
CA ILE A 184 -1.24 -6.23 -24.70
C ILE A 184 0.23 -5.81 -24.61
N TYR A 185 1.14 -6.75 -24.32
CA TYR A 185 2.56 -6.48 -24.16
C TYR A 185 3.41 -6.85 -25.40
N SER A 186 2.79 -7.02 -26.57
CA SER A 186 3.46 -7.51 -27.79
C SER A 186 4.54 -6.58 -28.37
N GLU A 187 4.57 -5.31 -27.95
CA GLU A 187 5.58 -4.33 -28.38
C GLU A 187 6.85 -4.34 -27.51
N PHE A 188 6.87 -5.11 -26.43
CA PHE A 188 8.08 -5.31 -25.65
C PHE A 188 9.08 -6.23 -26.37
N SER A 189 10.32 -6.26 -25.89
CA SER A 189 11.34 -7.14 -26.47
C SER A 189 10.98 -8.62 -26.33
N PRO A 190 11.43 -9.51 -27.25
CA PRO A 190 11.04 -10.91 -27.25
C PRO A 190 11.32 -11.67 -25.94
N ASP A 191 12.39 -11.30 -25.22
CA ASP A 191 12.73 -11.85 -23.91
C ASP A 191 11.75 -11.43 -22.80
N ILE A 192 11.22 -10.21 -22.83
CA ILE A 192 10.19 -9.75 -21.89
C ILE A 192 8.85 -10.42 -22.17
N ILE A 193 8.47 -10.55 -23.44
CA ILE A 193 7.25 -11.27 -23.85
C ILE A 193 7.35 -12.74 -23.43
N GLU A 194 8.50 -13.38 -23.66
CA GLU A 194 8.70 -14.76 -23.24
C GLU A 194 8.71 -14.92 -21.71
N MET A 195 9.22 -13.95 -20.96
CA MET A 195 9.08 -13.95 -19.51
C MET A 195 7.60 -13.87 -19.09
N CYS A 196 6.80 -13.05 -19.75
CA CYS A 196 5.35 -12.98 -19.51
C CYS A 196 4.65 -14.31 -19.82
N SER A 197 5.10 -15.08 -20.82
CA SER A 197 4.51 -16.38 -21.17
C SER A 197 4.69 -17.44 -20.08
N LEU A 198 5.66 -17.23 -19.17
CA LEU A 198 5.95 -18.10 -18.02
C LEU A 198 5.13 -17.75 -16.76
N ALA A 199 4.14 -16.86 -16.87
CA ALA A 199 3.34 -16.39 -15.75
C ALA A 199 2.61 -17.52 -15.00
N GLU A 200 2.71 -17.47 -13.67
CA GLU A 200 1.93 -18.26 -12.72
C GLU A 200 1.10 -17.30 -11.85
N ASP A 201 -0.03 -17.80 -11.33
CA ASP A 201 -0.95 -17.01 -10.48
C ASP A 201 -1.39 -15.68 -11.12
N LEU A 202 -1.62 -15.69 -12.45
CA LEU A 202 -1.99 -14.51 -13.23
C LEU A 202 -3.36 -13.96 -12.83
N LYS A 203 -3.37 -12.70 -12.38
CA LYS A 203 -4.57 -11.97 -11.97
C LYS A 203 -4.62 -10.62 -12.67
N LEU A 204 -5.81 -10.20 -13.07
CA LEU A 204 -6.06 -8.87 -13.60
C LEU A 204 -6.82 -8.04 -12.56
N TRP A 205 -6.39 -6.79 -12.37
CA TRP A 205 -6.99 -5.87 -11.41
C TRP A 205 -7.30 -4.54 -12.11
N SER A 206 -8.46 -3.96 -11.83
CA SER A 206 -8.69 -2.55 -12.17
C SER A 206 -8.15 -1.66 -11.06
N LEU A 207 -7.36 -0.64 -11.42
CA LEU A 207 -6.86 0.32 -10.44
C LEU A 207 -7.97 1.33 -10.11
N ALA A 208 -8.34 1.35 -8.85
CA ALA A 208 -9.30 2.30 -8.29
C ALA A 208 -8.62 3.13 -7.21
N THR A 209 -9.01 4.39 -7.14
CA THR A 209 -8.62 5.32 -6.06
C THR A 209 -9.85 6.01 -5.51
N ARG A 210 -9.67 6.81 -4.46
CA ARG A 210 -10.70 7.67 -3.87
C ARG A 210 -10.00 8.88 -3.31
N ASP A 211 -10.69 10.02 -3.23
CA ASP A 211 -10.14 11.18 -2.53
C ASP A 211 -9.95 10.86 -1.03
N PRO A 212 -8.88 11.36 -0.38
CA PRO A 212 -8.72 11.13 1.05
C PRO A 212 -9.89 11.76 1.81
N PRO A 213 -10.30 11.18 2.95
CA PRO A 213 -11.28 11.84 3.82
C PRO A 213 -10.68 13.14 4.38
N GLU A 214 -11.48 14.09 4.84
CA GLU A 214 -10.97 15.35 5.42
C GLU A 214 -10.17 15.13 6.73
N LYS A 215 -10.45 14.02 7.42
CA LYS A 215 -9.73 13.52 8.61
C LYS A 215 -9.70 12.00 8.57
N PHE A 216 -8.65 11.40 9.10
CA PHE A 216 -8.53 9.94 9.22
C PHE A 216 -9.28 9.36 10.42
N TYR A 217 -9.94 10.19 11.24
CA TYR A 217 -10.65 9.70 12.42
C TYR A 217 -11.93 10.48 12.68
N ARG A 218 -12.83 9.84 13.43
CA ARG A 218 -14.01 10.44 14.03
C ARG A 218 -14.24 9.77 15.38
N SER A 219 -14.37 10.58 16.43
CA SER A 219 -14.65 10.10 17.78
C SER A 219 -13.64 9.04 18.22
N ARG A 220 -14.05 7.77 18.38
CA ARG A 220 -13.20 6.64 18.78
C ARG A 220 -12.90 5.66 17.63
N THR A 221 -12.99 6.14 16.39
CA THR A 221 -12.73 5.34 15.19
C THR A 221 -11.69 6.02 14.30
N VAL A 222 -10.71 5.25 13.83
CA VAL A 222 -9.61 5.72 12.96
C VAL A 222 -9.47 4.84 11.73
N LEU A 223 -9.10 5.43 10.60
CA LEU A 223 -8.80 4.77 9.34
C LEU A 223 -7.28 4.69 9.16
N VAL A 224 -6.79 3.58 8.61
CA VAL A 224 -5.38 3.35 8.28
C VAL A 224 -5.22 2.66 6.92
N GLY A 225 -4.02 2.72 6.35
CA GLY A 225 -3.71 2.11 5.05
C GLY A 225 -4.65 2.59 3.93
N ASP A 226 -4.98 1.70 2.99
CA ASP A 226 -5.83 2.05 1.83
C ASP A 226 -7.26 2.49 2.22
N ALA A 227 -7.72 2.23 3.46
CA ALA A 227 -8.97 2.80 3.95
C ALA A 227 -8.85 4.31 4.18
N ALA A 228 -7.67 4.79 4.62
CA ALA A 228 -7.40 6.21 4.82
C ALA A 228 -6.86 6.89 3.55
N HIS A 229 -5.86 6.30 2.90
CA HIS A 229 -5.06 6.92 1.84
C HIS A 229 -4.78 5.95 0.68
N PRO A 230 -5.80 5.55 -0.11
CA PRO A 230 -5.63 4.61 -1.22
C PRO A 230 -4.77 5.22 -2.34
N MET A 231 -3.53 4.75 -2.46
CA MET A 231 -2.55 5.30 -3.41
C MET A 231 -2.25 4.35 -4.57
N LEU A 232 -1.80 4.93 -5.68
CA LEU A 232 -1.40 4.16 -6.85
C LEU A 232 -0.07 3.45 -6.59
N PRO A 233 0.16 2.27 -7.17
CA PRO A 233 1.36 1.47 -6.91
C PRO A 233 2.64 2.08 -7.50
N HIS A 234 2.55 3.23 -8.18
CA HIS A 234 3.62 3.85 -8.97
C HIS A 234 4.88 4.19 -8.17
N GLN A 235 4.75 4.47 -6.86
CA GLN A 235 5.87 4.79 -5.96
C GLN A 235 6.19 3.68 -4.95
N GLY A 236 5.46 2.57 -4.92
CA GLY A 236 5.69 1.49 -3.94
C GLY A 236 5.42 1.87 -2.48
N GLN A 237 4.77 3.00 -2.21
CA GLN A 237 4.63 3.58 -0.87
C GLN A 237 3.39 3.13 -0.09
N GLY A 238 2.40 2.48 -0.71
CA GLY A 238 1.15 2.09 -0.02
C GLY A 238 1.37 1.19 1.20
N GLY A 239 2.22 0.17 1.03
CA GLY A 239 2.60 -0.72 2.13
C GLY A 239 3.41 0.00 3.21
N ALA A 240 4.36 0.85 2.83
CA ALA A 240 5.19 1.61 3.76
C ALA A 240 4.35 2.60 4.59
N GLN A 241 3.45 3.37 3.97
CA GLN A 241 2.54 4.27 4.69
C GLN A 241 1.59 3.52 5.64
N SER A 242 1.15 2.31 5.28
CA SER A 242 0.36 1.46 6.18
C SER A 242 1.15 0.98 7.40
N LEU A 243 2.45 0.67 7.23
CA LEU A 243 3.35 0.33 8.33
C LEU A 243 3.64 1.56 9.21
N GLU A 244 3.82 2.74 8.61
CA GLU A 244 3.94 4.00 9.36
C GLU A 244 2.69 4.28 10.21
N ASP A 245 1.48 4.00 9.70
CA ASP A 245 0.25 4.17 10.48
C ASP A 245 0.22 3.24 11.71
N GLY A 246 0.56 1.96 11.52
CA GLY A 246 0.63 1.00 12.63
C GLY A 246 1.66 1.40 13.67
N ALA A 247 2.84 1.83 13.23
CA ALA A 247 3.91 2.30 14.12
C ALA A 247 3.52 3.59 14.86
N ALA A 248 2.85 4.53 14.19
CA ALA A 248 2.32 5.75 14.80
C ALA A 248 1.28 5.43 15.87
N LEU A 249 0.30 4.56 15.58
CA LEU A 249 -0.70 4.15 16.56
C LEU A 249 -0.05 3.45 17.75
N GLY A 250 0.87 2.50 17.52
CA GLY A 250 1.59 1.83 18.61
C GLY A 250 2.36 2.79 19.51
N ALA A 251 2.97 3.83 18.92
CA ALA A 251 3.69 4.86 19.69
C ALA A 251 2.75 5.81 20.44
N LEU A 252 1.59 6.16 19.85
CA LEU A 252 0.62 7.10 20.43
C LEU A 252 -0.31 6.47 21.48
N PHE A 253 -0.39 5.14 21.53
CA PHE A 253 -1.20 4.38 22.47
C PHE A 253 -0.33 3.44 23.33
N PRO A 254 0.51 3.96 24.23
CA PRO A 254 1.22 3.13 25.21
C PRO A 254 0.23 2.41 26.13
N ALA A 255 0.72 1.37 26.82
CA ALA A 255 -0.10 0.45 27.61
C ALA A 255 -0.92 1.10 28.74
N ASP A 256 -0.53 2.28 29.21
CA ASP A 256 -1.21 3.07 30.24
C ASP A 256 -2.27 4.05 29.68
N THR A 257 -2.56 3.99 28.37
CA THR A 257 -3.57 4.85 27.74
C THR A 257 -4.97 4.53 28.24
N THR A 258 -5.67 5.54 28.72
CA THR A 258 -7.06 5.42 29.21
C THR A 258 -8.07 5.70 28.11
N VAL A 259 -9.31 5.20 28.26
CA VAL A 259 -10.38 5.33 27.25
C VAL A 259 -10.71 6.80 26.95
N ASP A 260 -10.67 7.67 27.96
CA ASP A 260 -10.92 9.12 27.82
C ASP A 260 -9.83 9.84 27.01
N GLN A 261 -8.62 9.28 26.94
CA GLN A 261 -7.53 9.84 26.13
C GLN A 261 -7.68 9.53 24.64
N ILE A 262 -8.44 8.50 24.25
CA ILE A 262 -8.52 8.00 22.87
C ILE A 262 -8.80 9.12 21.85
N PRO A 263 -9.82 10.00 22.02
CA PRO A 263 -10.09 11.05 21.03
C PRO A 263 -8.92 12.01 20.85
N ARG A 264 -8.18 12.32 21.93
CA ARG A 264 -7.00 13.19 21.88
C ARG A 264 -5.81 12.50 21.22
N ARG A 265 -5.58 11.22 21.50
CA ARG A 265 -4.54 10.42 20.81
C ARG A 265 -4.81 10.30 19.31
N LEU A 266 -6.06 10.11 18.90
CA LEU A 266 -6.44 10.09 17.48
C LEU A 266 -6.25 11.45 16.80
N ALA A 267 -6.44 12.55 17.52
CA ALA A 267 -6.10 13.89 17.01
C ALA A 267 -4.59 14.04 16.74
N LEU A 268 -3.74 13.51 17.64
CA LEU A 268 -2.29 13.47 17.43
C LEU A 268 -1.90 12.58 16.25
N PHE A 269 -2.53 11.40 16.11
CA PHE A 269 -2.33 10.51 14.96
C PHE A 269 -2.65 11.24 13.66
N ASN A 270 -3.80 11.92 13.58
CA ASN A 270 -4.19 12.68 12.41
C ASN A 270 -3.21 13.82 12.12
N LYS A 271 -2.78 14.56 13.15
CA LYS A 271 -1.77 15.63 13.00
C LYS A 271 -0.46 15.10 12.42
N LEU A 272 -0.03 13.92 12.85
CA LEU A 272 1.22 13.29 12.42
C LEU A 272 1.13 12.70 11.00
N ARG A 273 0.04 11.97 10.72
CA ARG A 273 -0.07 11.12 9.53
C ARG A 273 -0.81 11.74 8.37
N TYR A 274 -1.82 12.57 8.61
CA TYR A 274 -2.73 13.05 7.56
C TYR A 274 -1.98 13.77 6.44
N GLY A 275 -1.28 14.87 6.78
CA GLY A 275 -0.59 15.69 5.78
C GLY A 275 0.44 14.90 4.99
N ARG A 276 1.19 14.01 5.67
CA ARG A 276 2.22 13.16 5.05
C ARG A 276 1.61 12.11 4.12
N ALA A 277 0.71 11.29 4.62
CA ALA A 277 0.12 10.19 3.85
C ALA A 277 -0.67 10.72 2.64
N VAL A 278 -1.42 11.81 2.80
CA VAL A 278 -2.12 12.47 1.70
C VAL A 278 -1.15 13.04 0.68
N THR A 279 -0.06 13.69 1.12
CA THR A 279 0.98 14.18 0.19
C THR A 279 1.55 13.02 -0.63
N VAL A 280 2.02 11.94 0.01
CA VAL A 280 2.56 10.75 -0.69
C VAL A 280 1.53 10.12 -1.63
N MET A 281 0.27 10.06 -1.24
CA MET A 281 -0.82 9.59 -2.09
C MET A 281 -0.97 10.45 -3.36
N PHE A 282 -0.91 11.79 -3.26
CA PHE A 282 -0.96 12.66 -4.43
C PHE A 282 0.30 12.57 -5.29
N MET A 283 1.48 12.42 -4.67
CA MET A 283 2.74 12.14 -5.35
C MET A 283 2.66 10.87 -6.20
N SER A 284 1.85 9.87 -5.78
CA SER A 284 1.64 8.64 -6.55
C SER A 284 0.78 8.81 -7.81
N LYS A 285 0.01 9.90 -7.93
CA LYS A 285 -0.95 10.09 -9.05
C LYS A 285 -0.31 10.64 -10.32
N ILE A 286 0.79 11.37 -10.20
CA ILE A 286 1.28 12.22 -11.28
C ILE A 286 2.78 12.00 -11.48
N ASN A 287 3.21 11.94 -12.75
CA ASN A 287 4.62 11.93 -13.11
C ASN A 287 5.28 13.29 -12.79
N ASP A 288 6.59 13.28 -12.56
CA ASP A 288 7.34 14.45 -12.05
C ASP A 288 7.17 15.75 -12.86
N GLU A 289 6.80 15.69 -14.13
CA GLU A 289 6.64 16.86 -15.00
C GLU A 289 5.37 17.68 -14.73
N ARG A 290 4.37 17.12 -14.04
CA ARG A 290 3.08 17.77 -13.73
C ARG A 290 2.92 18.13 -12.24
N ARG A 291 4.05 18.36 -11.56
CA ARG A 291 4.12 18.71 -10.12
C ARG A 291 3.29 19.93 -9.73
N GLY A 292 3.18 20.95 -10.59
CA GLY A 292 2.37 22.15 -10.29
C GLY A 292 0.89 21.82 -10.11
N GLU A 293 0.32 21.11 -11.08
CA GLU A 293 -1.09 20.64 -11.05
C GLU A 293 -1.34 19.71 -9.86
N MET A 294 -0.41 18.79 -9.59
CA MET A 294 -0.46 17.91 -8.41
C MET A 294 -0.59 18.71 -7.11
N MET A 295 0.20 19.78 -6.96
CA MET A 295 0.20 20.61 -5.74
C MET A 295 -1.10 21.39 -5.58
N ASP A 296 -1.70 21.87 -6.66
CA ASP A 296 -2.97 22.59 -6.59
C ASP A 296 -4.11 21.67 -6.15
N ASP A 297 -4.11 20.42 -6.61
CA ASP A 297 -5.06 19.41 -6.13
C ASP A 297 -4.77 18.99 -4.68
N LEU A 298 -3.50 18.79 -4.31
CA LEU A 298 -3.11 18.44 -2.94
C LEU A 298 -3.54 19.52 -1.94
N ARG A 299 -3.41 20.80 -2.30
CA ARG A 299 -3.76 21.94 -1.42
C ARG A 299 -5.25 22.04 -1.12
N LYS A 300 -6.12 21.35 -1.87
CA LYS A 300 -7.54 21.20 -1.50
C LYS A 300 -7.72 20.38 -0.22
N PHE A 301 -6.77 19.49 0.09
CA PHE A 301 -6.79 18.59 1.25
C PHE A 301 -5.77 18.95 2.32
N VAL A 302 -4.61 19.47 1.91
CA VAL A 302 -3.50 19.89 2.77
C VAL A 302 -3.13 21.33 2.39
N PRO A 303 -3.86 22.35 2.90
CA PRO A 303 -3.71 23.74 2.44
C PRO A 303 -2.29 24.29 2.53
N ASP A 304 -1.56 23.90 3.58
CA ASP A 304 -0.19 24.35 3.83
C ASP A 304 0.87 23.46 3.16
N ALA A 305 0.47 22.58 2.23
CA ALA A 305 1.39 21.70 1.52
C ALA A 305 2.44 22.50 0.74
N GLN A 306 3.70 22.19 1.03
CA GLN A 306 4.86 22.72 0.32
C GLN A 306 5.39 21.65 -0.64
N LEU A 307 5.90 22.09 -1.78
CA LEU A 307 6.56 21.20 -2.71
C LEU A 307 7.84 20.66 -2.04
N PRO A 308 7.98 19.35 -1.82
CA PRO A 308 9.19 18.82 -1.23
C PRO A 308 10.37 19.02 -2.18
N LYS A 309 11.55 19.31 -1.63
CA LYS A 309 12.79 19.47 -2.42
C LYS A 309 13.14 18.20 -3.20
N SER A 310 12.90 17.05 -2.56
CA SER A 310 13.04 15.73 -3.13
C SER A 310 11.85 14.88 -2.72
N MET A 311 11.10 14.40 -3.72
CA MET A 311 9.96 13.49 -3.54
C MET A 311 10.43 12.18 -2.92
N PHE A 312 11.61 11.72 -3.32
CA PHE A 312 12.25 10.54 -2.77
C PHE A 312 12.63 10.72 -1.31
N GLU A 313 13.33 11.80 -0.94
CA GLU A 313 13.67 12.03 0.47
C GLU A 313 12.41 12.19 1.31
N TYR A 314 11.43 12.94 0.80
CA TYR A 314 10.17 13.13 1.50
C TYR A 314 9.48 11.80 1.81
N ALA A 315 9.37 10.89 0.86
CA ALA A 315 8.65 9.65 1.08
C ALA A 315 9.47 8.57 1.84
N TRP A 316 10.81 8.63 1.83
CA TRP A 316 11.66 7.60 2.46
C TRP A 316 12.36 8.02 3.76
N ASP A 317 12.55 9.32 4.02
CA ASP A 317 13.18 9.82 5.26
C ASP A 317 12.09 10.22 6.28
N SER A 318 11.57 9.24 7.02
CA SER A 318 10.55 9.46 8.04
C SER A 318 10.76 8.64 9.30
N TYR A 319 10.65 9.31 10.45
CA TYR A 319 10.85 8.71 11.76
C TYR A 319 9.58 8.79 12.59
N VAL A 320 8.51 8.21 12.06
CA VAL A 320 7.14 8.36 12.58
C VAL A 320 7.01 8.04 14.09
N VAL A 321 7.75 7.04 14.60
CA VAL A 321 7.74 6.68 16.03
C VAL A 321 8.36 7.78 16.89
N ARG A 322 9.51 8.33 16.47
CA ARG A 322 10.18 9.43 17.17
C ARG A 322 9.28 10.67 17.20
N ASP A 323 8.68 10.98 16.07
CA ASP A 323 7.84 12.17 15.92
C ASP A 323 6.53 12.01 16.74
N ALA A 324 5.96 10.80 16.79
CA ALA A 324 4.83 10.46 17.67
C ALA A 324 5.18 10.64 19.16
N GLN A 325 6.33 10.12 19.60
CA GLN A 325 6.80 10.26 20.99
C GLN A 325 7.03 11.73 21.36
N GLN A 326 7.56 12.54 20.44
CA GLN A 326 7.73 13.98 20.66
C GLN A 326 6.39 14.71 20.79
N LEU A 327 5.40 14.35 19.97
CA LEU A 327 4.04 14.89 20.09
C LEU A 327 3.40 14.56 21.44
N LEU A 328 3.54 13.31 21.91
CA LEU A 328 3.06 12.90 23.24
C LEU A 328 3.75 13.67 24.36
N ALA A 329 5.08 13.79 24.31
CA ALA A 329 5.85 14.48 25.36
C ALA A 329 5.49 15.98 25.48
N ASN A 330 5.16 16.61 24.36
CA ASN A 330 4.70 18.00 24.34
C ASN A 330 3.28 18.15 24.91
N GLU A 331 2.45 17.11 24.79
CA GLU A 331 1.10 17.07 25.34
C GLU A 331 1.10 17.06 26.87
N THR A 332 1.98 16.28 27.50
CA THR A 332 2.08 16.19 28.97
C THR A 332 2.56 17.50 29.61
N LYS A 333 3.18 18.39 28.82
CA LYS A 333 3.73 19.67 29.28
C LYS A 333 2.76 20.85 29.15
N ALA A 334 1.65 20.70 28.43
CA ALA A 334 0.70 21.76 28.10
C ALA A 334 -0.60 21.62 28.90
#